data_AF-A0A7W0RXS2-F1
#
_entry.id   AF-A0A7W0RXS2-F1
#
_cell.length_a   1.000
_cell.length_b   1.000
_cell.length_c   1.000
_cell.angle_alpha   90.00
_cell.angle_beta   90.00
_cell.angle_gamma   90.00
#
_symmetry.space_group_name_H-M   'P 1'
#
loop_
_entity.id
_entity.type
_entity.pdbx_description
1 polymer ?
#
loop_
_entity_poly.entity_id
_entity_poly.type
_entity_poly.pdbx_seq_one_letter_code
_entity_poly.pdbx_strand_id
1 'polypeptide(L)' 'DNWLSNRVFHSYDDIVAHCCAAWNELIDQPWRIRSLGRRTWAEGF' A
#
# COMPACT_ATOMS: atom_id res chain seq x y z
N ASP A 1 5.45 -1.54 9.49
CA ASP A 1 6.20 -1.54 8.22
C ASP A 1 5.73 -0.50 7.24
N ASN A 2 6.69 0.07 6.51
CA ASN A 2 6.48 1.09 5.48
C ASN A 2 6.71 0.47 4.08
N TRP A 3 5.80 -0.43 3.68
CA TRP A 3 5.92 -1.24 2.45
C TRP A 3 5.81 -0.40 1.18
N LEU A 4 4.99 0.65 1.21
CA LEU A 4 4.76 1.60 0.13
C LEU A 4 5.43 2.94 0.41
N SER A 5 6.66 2.90 0.97
CA SER A 5 7.47 4.11 1.14
C SER A 5 8.03 4.58 -0.19
N ASN A 6 8.42 5.85 -0.27
CA ASN A 6 9.12 6.37 -1.44
C ASN A 6 10.48 5.65 -1.58
N ARG A 7 10.69 4.91 -2.67
CA ARG A 7 11.88 4.10 -2.98
C ARG A 7 12.19 4.23 -4.47
N VAL A 8 13.48 4.20 -4.81
CA VAL A 8 13.94 4.15 -6.21
C VAL A 8 14.11 2.69 -6.59
N PHE A 9 13.49 2.27 -7.68
CA PHE A 9 13.54 0.89 -8.19
C PHE A 9 14.44 0.81 -9.43
N HIS A 10 15.10 -0.33 -9.61
CA HIS A 10 16.03 -0.54 -10.72
C HIS A 10 15.33 -0.91 -12.03
N SER A 11 14.20 -1.60 -11.95
CA SER A 11 13.41 -2.02 -13.10
C SER A 11 11.91 -1.87 -12.85
N TYR A 12 11.13 -1.94 -13.93
CA TYR A 12 9.67 -2.01 -13.84
C TYR A 12 9.20 -3.26 -13.08
N ASP A 13 9.85 -4.39 -13.31
CA ASP A 13 9.50 -5.65 -12.65
C ASP A 13 9.71 -5.56 -11.13
N ASP A 14 10.74 -4.85 -10.68
CA ASP A 14 10.96 -4.60 -9.24
C ASP A 14 9.83 -3.77 -8.63
N ILE A 15 9.29 -2.79 -9.36
CA ILE A 15 8.13 -2.00 -8.91
C ILE A 15 6.91 -2.90 -8.77
N VAL A 16 6.62 -3.71 -9.81
CA VAL A 16 5.45 -4.59 -9.81
C VAL A 16 5.55 -5.62 -8.69
N ALA A 17 6.69 -6.29 -8.55
CA ALA A 17 6.91 -7.28 -7.50
C ALA A 17 6.73 -6.68 -6.11
N HIS A 18 7.27 -5.48 -5.87
CA HIS A 18 7.14 -4.81 -4.58
C HIS A 18 5.70 -4.37 -4.29
N CYS A 19 5.00 -3.85 -5.29
CA CYS A 19 3.58 -3.53 -5.19
C CYS A 19 2.74 -4.77 -4.89
N CYS A 20 2.97 -5.88 -5.59
CA CYS A 20 2.26 -7.15 -5.34
C CYS A 20 2.46 -7.64 -3.90
N ALA A 21 3.70 -7.64 -3.40
CA ALA A 21 3.99 -8.03 -2.03
C ALA A 21 3.26 -7.12 -1.02
N ALA A 22 3.35 -5.80 -1.19
CA ALA A 22 2.70 -4.84 -0.31
C ALA A 22 1.17 -4.97 -0.32
N TRP A 23 0.57 -5.19 -1.49
CA TRP A 23 -0.88 -5.40 -1.61
C TRP A 23 -1.35 -6.70 -0.98
N ASN A 24 -0.61 -7.81 -1.17
CA ASN A 24 -0.93 -9.08 -0.53
C ASN A 24 -0.86 -8.97 1.00
N GLU A 25 0.18 -8.35 1.55
CA GLU A 25 0.29 -8.10 2.99
C GLU A 25 -0.81 -7.17 3.52
N LEU A 26 -1.30 -6.23 2.70
CA LEU A 26 -2.40 -5.34 3.05
C LEU A 26 -3.75 -6.08 3.07
N ILE A 27 -3.98 -7.00 2.14
CA ILE A 27 -5.20 -7.84 2.08
C ILE A 27 -5.31 -8.72 3.33
N ASP A 28 -4.18 -9.23 3.83
CA ASP A 28 -4.12 -10.01 5.08
C ASP A 28 -4.44 -9.19 6.33
N GLN A 29 -4.55 -7.86 6.20
CA GLN A 29 -4.85 -6.92 7.30
C GLN A 29 -6.11 -6.08 7.02
N PRO A 30 -7.30 -6.70 6.98
CA PRO A 30 -8.54 -6.01 6.61
C PRO A 30 -8.89 -4.82 7.51
N TRP A 31 -8.48 -4.84 8.78
CA TRP A 31 -8.66 -3.70 9.70
C TRP A 31 -7.84 -2.47 9.28
N ARG A 32 -6.67 -2.66 8.65
CA ARG A 32 -5.82 -1.59 8.14
C ARG A 32 -6.44 -0.94 6.90
N ILE A 33 -7.09 -1.71 6.05
CA ILE A 33 -7.88 -1.18 4.92
C ILE A 33 -9.05 -0.33 5.44
N ARG A 34 -9.77 -0.84 6.46
CA ARG A 34 -10.88 -0.10 7.08
C ARG A 34 -10.43 1.22 7.72
N SER A 35 -9.25 1.24 8.35
CA SER A 35 -8.73 2.47 8.95
C SER A 35 -8.24 3.46 7.90
N LEU A 36 -7.71 3.00 6.76
CA LEU A 36 -7.36 3.84 5.60
C LEU A 36 -8.58 4.54 5.01
N GLY A 37 -9.69 3.81 4.82
CA GLY A 37 -10.94 4.37 4.29
C GLY A 37 -11.68 5.35 5.23
N ARG A 38 -11.23 5.48 6.48
CA ARG A 38 -11.75 6.44 7.48
C ARG A 38 -10.85 7.65 7.69
N ARG A 39 -9.81 7.81 6.86
CA ARG A 39 -8.91 8.96 6.99
C ARG A 39 -9.58 10.16 6.35
N THR A 40 -9.37 11.34 6.94
CA THR A 40 -9.95 12.62 6.50
C THR A 40 -9.69 12.95 5.03
N TRP A 41 -8.58 12.50 4.45
CA TRP A 41 -8.31 12.66 3.01
C TRP A 41 -9.19 11.76 2.12
N ALA A 42 -9.66 10.62 2.66
CA ALA A 42 -10.50 9.64 1.97
C ALA A 42 -11.99 9.90 2.18
N GLU A 43 -12.36 10.67 3.21
CA GLU A 43 -13.74 11.04 3.53
C GLU A 43 -14.36 11.99 2.49
N GLY A 44 -13.56 12.53 1.55
CA GLY A 44 -14.02 13.53 0.59
C GLY A 44 -14.35 14.86 1.27
N PHE A 45 -14.39 15.93 0.47
CA PHE A 45 -14.97 17.20 0.93
C PHE A 45 -16.46 17.07 1.18
#